data_AF-A0A954PRM9-F1
#
_entry.id   AF-A0A954PRM9-F1
#
_cell.length_a   1.000
_cell.length_b   1.000
_cell.length_c   1.000
_cell.angle_alpha   90.00
_cell.angle_beta   90.00
_cell.angle_gamma   90.00
#
_symmetry.space_group_name_H-M   'P 1'
#
loop_
_entity.id
_entity.type
_entity.pdbx_description
1 polymer ?
#
loop_
_entity_poly.entity_id
_entity_poly.type
_entity_poly.pdbx_seq_one_letter_code
_entity_poly.pdbx_strand_id
1 'polypeptide(L)' 'MIVLQIGVADAMGEPFDIVIKGGKVVDGTGAPWYFADVGIDDGKIVRIGNIPADDAKELIDADGMIVSPGFIDMMGQT' A
#
# COMPACT_ATOMS: atom_id res chain seq x y z
N MET A 1 34.82 23.04 -20.65
CA MET A 1 34.59 21.58 -20.74
C MET A 1 34.11 21.12 -19.37
N ILE A 2 32.80 21.18 -19.15
CA ILE A 2 32.14 20.62 -17.97
C ILE A 2 30.94 19.88 -18.56
N VAL A 3 31.02 18.55 -18.54
CA VAL A 3 29.93 17.70 -19.01
C VAL A 3 28.98 17.58 -17.84
N LEU A 4 27.82 18.24 -17.92
CA LEU A 4 26.73 18.04 -16.97
C LEU A 4 26.14 16.66 -17.31
N GLN A 5 26.48 15.64 -16.53
CA GLN A 5 25.80 14.36 -16.61
C GLN A 5 24.35 14.60 -16.15
N ILE A 6 23.43 14.69 -17.11
CA ILE A 6 22.02 14.42 -16.83
C ILE A 6 21.95 12.95 -16.44
N GLY A 7 21.99 12.68 -15.14
CA GLY A 7 21.52 11.41 -14.63
C GLY A 7 20.07 11.32 -15.10
N VAL A 8 19.81 10.42 -16.04
CA VAL A 8 18.50 9.78 -16.06
C VAL A 8 18.40 9.14 -14.68
N ALA A 9 17.69 9.79 -13.77
CA ALA A 9 16.96 9.01 -12.79
C ALA A 9 16.09 8.16 -13.71
N ASP A 10 16.46 6.89 -13.90
CA ASP A 10 15.45 5.87 -14.15
C ASP A 10 14.33 6.29 -13.21
N ALA A 11 13.16 6.63 -13.77
CA ALA A 11 12.00 6.83 -12.95
C ALA A 11 11.91 5.54 -12.15
N MET A 12 12.33 5.58 -10.88
CA MET A 12 12.12 4.50 -9.96
C MET A 12 10.62 4.54 -9.80
N GLY A 13 9.92 3.86 -10.71
CA GLY A 13 8.48 3.87 -10.78
C GLY A 13 8.02 3.59 -9.37
N GLU A 14 7.11 4.44 -8.90
CA GLU A 14 6.46 4.33 -7.60
C GLU A 14 6.44 2.86 -7.17
N PRO A 15 7.23 2.46 -6.16
CA PRO A 15 7.47 1.05 -5.83
C PRO A 15 6.21 0.28 -5.46
N PHE A 16 5.08 0.98 -5.31
CA PHE A 16 3.76 0.42 -5.11
C PHE A 16 2.79 0.89 -6.18
N ASP A 17 1.93 -0.02 -6.67
CA ASP A 17 0.79 0.34 -7.48
C ASP A 17 -0.25 1.11 -6.64
N ILE A 18 -0.49 0.64 -5.41
CA ILE A 18 -1.45 1.25 -4.48
C ILE A 18 -0.83 1.28 -3.09
N VAL A 19 -0.99 2.41 -2.39
CA VAL A 19 -0.76 2.49 -0.94
C VAL A 19 -2.05 2.89 -0.24
N ILE A 20 -2.48 2.08 0.72
CA ILE A 20 -3.54 2.44 1.68
C ILE A 20 -2.86 3.03 2.91
N LYS A 21 -3.10 4.30 3.21
CA LYS A 21 -2.32 5.09 4.17
C LYS A 21 -3.08 5.41 5.45
N GLY A 22 -2.41 5.36 6.59
CA GLY A 22 -2.93 5.82 7.89
C GLY A 22 -4.00 4.93 8.52
N GLY A 23 -4.22 3.73 7.98
CA GLY A 23 -5.30 2.85 8.42
C GLY A 23 -5.03 2.14 9.74
N LYS A 24 -6.12 1.75 10.43
CA LYS A 24 -6.06 0.71 11.47
C LYS A 24 -6.21 -0.66 10.81
N VAL A 25 -5.11 -1.40 10.73
CA VAL A 25 -5.07 -2.73 10.11
C VAL A 25 -5.61 -3.78 11.07
N VAL A 26 -6.59 -4.54 10.59
CA VAL A 26 -7.12 -5.76 11.22
C VAL A 26 -6.82 -6.91 10.28
N ASP A 27 -5.85 -7.76 10.61
CA ASP A 27 -5.30 -8.76 9.68
C ASP A 27 -6.05 -10.11 9.65
N GLY A 28 -7.09 -10.27 10.46
CA GLY A 28 -7.89 -11.51 10.55
C GLY A 28 -7.26 -12.63 11.38
N THR A 29 -6.09 -12.42 12.00
CA THR A 29 -5.45 -13.40 12.90
C THR A 29 -6.12 -13.51 14.28
N GLY A 30 -6.99 -12.55 14.62
CA GLY A 30 -7.58 -12.39 15.94
C GLY A 30 -6.76 -11.50 16.88
N ALA A 31 -5.58 -11.02 16.45
CA ALA A 31 -4.81 -10.02 17.19
C ALA A 31 -5.54 -8.65 17.23
N PRO A 32 -5.23 -7.78 18.21
CA PRO A 32 -5.68 -6.40 18.19
C PRO A 32 -5.22 -5.66 16.93
N TRP A 33 -5.98 -4.63 16.54
CA TRP A 33 -5.60 -3.76 15.43
C TRP A 33 -4.35 -2.95 15.73
N TYR A 34 -3.65 -2.53 14.67
CA TYR A 34 -2.50 -1.63 14.76
C TYR A 34 -2.51 -0.60 13.61
N PHE A 35 -1.82 0.53 13.80
CA PHE A 35 -1.68 1.54 12.74
C PHE A 35 -0.59 1.13 11.77
N ALA A 36 -0.90 1.10 10.48
CA ALA A 36 0.06 0.88 9.41
C ALA A 36 -0.50 1.30 8.05
N ASP A 37 0.42 1.52 7.11
CA ASP A 37 0.12 1.62 5.70
C ASP A 37 0.26 0.24 5.05
N VAL A 38 -0.50 -0.01 3.98
CA VAL A 38 -0.46 -1.26 3.21
C VAL A 38 -0.07 -0.94 1.77
N GLY A 39 1.10 -1.42 1.36
CA GLY A 39 1.63 -1.27 0.01
C GLY A 39 1.33 -2.50 -0.84
N ILE A 40 0.74 -2.26 -2.02
CA ILE A 40 0.32 -3.26 -2.98
C ILE A 40 1.12 -3.08 -4.28
N ASP A 41 1.63 -4.18 -4.80
CA ASP A 41 2.33 -4.25 -6.09
C ASP A 41 1.90 -5.53 -6.82
N ASP A 42 1.55 -5.42 -8.09
CA ASP A 42 1.05 -6.54 -8.93
C ASP A 42 -0.08 -7.33 -8.25
N GLY A 43 -1.03 -6.60 -7.63
CA GLY A 43 -2.18 -7.15 -6.93
C GLY A 43 -1.87 -7.90 -5.63
N LYS A 44 -0.64 -7.82 -5.10
CA LYS A 44 -0.23 -8.48 -3.85
C LYS A 44 0.20 -7.46 -2.81
N ILE A 45 -0.04 -7.79 -1.55
CA ILE A 45 0.49 -7.02 -0.43
C ILE A 45 1.99 -7.31 -0.32
N VAL A 46 2.83 -6.31 -0.61
CA VAL A 46 4.30 -6.43 -0.58
C VAL A 46 4.92 -5.75 0.64
N ARG A 47 4.17 -4.86 1.31
CA ARG A 47 4.63 -4.18 2.51
C ARG A 47 3.46 -3.81 3.43
N ILE A 48 3.69 -3.95 4.73
CA ILE A 48 2.85 -3.40 5.78
C ILE A 48 3.77 -2.64 6.74
N GLY A 49 3.46 -1.38 7.02
CA GLY A 49 4.30 -0.52 7.88
C GLY A 49 4.17 0.94 7.47
N ASN A 50 5.18 1.76 7.80
CA ASN A 50 5.21 3.16 7.32
C ASN A 50 5.72 3.20 5.88
N ILE A 51 4.94 3.80 4.97
CA ILE A 51 5.25 3.92 3.55
C ILE A 51 5.14 5.39 3.14
N PRO A 52 6.16 6.00 2.50
CA PRO A 52 6.08 7.34 1.93
C PRO A 52 4.90 7.49 0.97
N ALA A 53 4.27 8.67 0.93
CA ALA A 53 3.14 8.89 0.02
C ALA A 53 3.58 8.98 -1.45
N ASP A 54 4.81 9.47 -1.66
CA ASP A 54 5.45 9.66 -2.97
C ASP A 54 6.09 8.37 -3.52
N ASP A 55 5.69 7.21 -2.96
CA ASP A 55 6.16 5.88 -3.37
C ASP A 55 5.02 5.04 -4.02
N ALA A 56 3.83 5.61 -4.23
CA ALA A 56 2.64 4.94 -4.76
C ALA A 56 2.09 5.58 -6.04
N LYS A 57 1.74 4.76 -7.05
CA LYS A 57 1.02 5.24 -8.25
C LYS A 57 -0.39 5.73 -7.91
N GLU A 58 -1.02 5.08 -6.93
CA GLU A 58 -2.31 5.45 -6.37
C GLU A 58 -2.24 5.46 -4.83
N LEU A 59 -2.79 6.50 -4.22
CA LEU A 59 -2.85 6.65 -2.77
C LEU A 59 -4.31 6.64 -2.30
N ILE A 60 -4.62 5.77 -1.35
CA ILE A 60 -5.91 5.68 -0.68
C ILE A 60 -5.72 6.15 0.76
N ASP A 61 -6.36 7.27 1.13
CA ASP A 61 -6.37 7.76 2.51
C ASP A 61 -7.37 6.95 3.35
N ALA A 62 -6.85 6.28 4.39
CA ALA A 62 -7.62 5.47 5.33
C ALA A 62 -7.53 6.01 6.77
N ASP A 63 -7.18 7.29 6.97
CA ASP A 63 -7.14 7.88 8.31
C ASP A 63 -8.48 7.74 9.03
N GLY A 64 -8.42 7.26 10.28
CA GLY A 64 -9.62 6.94 11.07
C GLY A 64 -10.43 5.73 10.59
N MET A 65 -10.06 5.09 9.47
CA MET A 65 -10.75 3.93 8.91
C MET A 65 -10.10 2.60 9.31
N ILE A 66 -10.80 1.49 9.03
CA ILE A 66 -10.30 0.12 9.20
C ILE A 66 -9.85 -0.42 7.85
N VAL A 67 -8.68 -1.05 7.83
CA VAL A 67 -8.17 -1.83 6.69
C VAL A 67 -8.22 -3.30 7.08
N SER A 68 -9.01 -4.09 6.36
CA SER A 68 -9.19 -5.52 6.64
C SER A 68 -8.97 -6.37 5.38
N PRO A 69 -8.69 -7.67 5.53
CA PRO A 69 -8.92 -8.63 4.46
C PRO A 69 -10.33 -8.47 3.87
N GLY A 70 -10.46 -8.78 2.58
CA GLY A 70 -11.76 -8.89 1.94
C GLY A 70 -12.59 -10.01 2.60
N PHE A 71 -13.89 -9.77 2.78
CA PHE A 71 -14.79 -10.78 3.32
C PHE A 71 -15.00 -11.93 2.33
N ILE A 72 -15.08 -13.15 2.84
CA ILE A 72 -15.34 -14.35 2.06
C ILE A 72 -16.79 -14.78 2.31
N ASP A 73 -17.62 -14.76 1.25
CA ASP A 73 -18.95 -15.35 1.29
C ASP A 73 -18.87 -16.84 0.89
N MET A 74 -19.20 -17.71 1.83
CA MET A 74 -19.14 -19.16 1.64
C MET A 74 -20.43 -19.74 1.04
N MET A 75 -21.55 -19.04 1.14
CA MET A 75 -22.88 -19.57 0.86
C MET A 75 -23.55 -18.86 -0.32
N GLY A 76 -22.76 -18.19 -1.15
CA GLY A 76 -23.23 -17.45 -2.32
C GLY A 76 -24.17 -18.31 -3.17
N GLN A 77 -25.46 -17.98 -3.14
CA GLN A 77 -26.45 -18.58 -4.04
C GLN A 77 -26.56 -17.66 -5.25
N THR A 78 -25.96 -18.10 -6.36
CA THR A 78 -26.11 -17.49 -7.69
C THR A 78 -27.32 -18.07 -8.41
#